data_AF-A0A453ERV5-F1
#
_entry.id   AF-A0A453ERV5-F1
#
_cell.length_a   1.000
_cell.length_b   1.000
_cell.length_c   1.000
_cell.angle_alpha   90.00
_cell.angle_beta   90.00
_cell.angle_gamma   90.00
#
_symmetry.space_group_name_H-M   'P 1'
#
loop_
_entity.id
_entity.type
_entity.pdbx_description
1 polymer ?
#
loop_
_entity_poly.entity_id
_entity_poly.type
_entity_poly.pdbx_seq_one_letter_code
_entity_poly.pdbx_strand_id
1 'polypeptide(L)' 'MLPKGDELPVLQGVLLGLSNTAGVLAGVFGTAATGYILQHGSWDDVFKLSVTLYLVGTVIWNLFSTGEKIID' A
#
# COMPACT_ATOMS: atom_id res chain seq x y z
N MET A 1 7.92 24.66 28.64
CA MET A 1 6.81 23.73 28.37
C MET A 1 6.29 24.05 26.98
N LEU A 2 6.60 23.22 25.98
CA LEU A 2 6.16 23.41 24.58
C LEU A 2 4.71 22.89 24.41
N PRO A 3 3.82 23.63 23.73
CA PRO A 3 2.44 23.21 23.49
C PRO A 3 2.39 22.00 22.54
N LYS A 4 1.80 20.88 23.00
CA LYS A 4 1.75 19.59 22.31
C LYS A 4 0.67 19.48 21.21
N GLY A 5 0.24 20.60 20.62
CA GLY A 5 -0.94 20.65 19.72
C GLY A 5 -0.63 20.56 18.22
N ASP A 6 0.56 20.98 17.79
CA ASP A 6 0.77 21.39 16.40
C ASP A 6 1.57 20.33 15.57
N GLU A 7 2.16 19.34 16.23
CA GLU A 7 3.03 18.33 15.59
C GLU A 7 2.23 17.18 14.95
N LEU A 8 1.09 16.81 15.55
CA LEU A 8 0.25 15.71 15.07
C LEU A 8 -0.34 15.95 13.67
N PRO A 9 -0.88 17.14 13.35
CA PRO A 9 -1.37 17.44 12.00
C PRO A 9 -0.27 17.40 10.94
N VAL A 10 0.95 17.86 11.27
CA VAL A 10 2.08 17.86 10.35
C VAL A 10 2.58 16.43 10.11
N LEU A 11 2.73 15.61 11.15
CA LEU A 11 3.11 14.21 11.02
C LEU A 11 2.08 13.42 10.21
N GLN A 12 0.78 13.64 10.45
CA GLN A 12 -0.30 13.03 9.65
C GLN A 12 -0.20 13.44 8.17
N GLY A 13 0.08 14.71 7.89
CA GLY A 13 0.31 15.19 6.53
C GLY A 13 1.53 14.55 5.85
N VAL A 14 2.65 14.39 6.56
CA VAL A 14 3.85 13.72 6.05
C VAL A 14 3.59 12.24 5.79
N LEU A 15 2.93 11.54 6.72
CA LEU A 15 2.56 10.12 6.56
C LEU A 15 1.62 9.93 5.35
N LEU A 16 0.66 10.83 5.17
CA LEU A 16 -0.24 10.83 4.01
C LEU A 16 0.52 11.05 2.69
N GLY A 17 1.48 11.97 2.67
CA GLY A 17 2.34 12.20 1.49
C GLY A 17 3.21 10.99 1.14
N LEU A 18 3.79 10.33 2.15
CA LEU A 18 4.54 9.08 2.01
C LEU A 18 3.66 7.96 1.47
N SER A 19 2.43 7.81 1.97
CA SER A 19 1.46 6.82 1.47
C SER A 19 1.11 7.04 0.00
N ASN A 20 0.90 8.29 -0.43
CA ASN A 20 0.62 8.59 -1.84
C ASN A 20 1.81 8.25 -2.73
N THR A 21 3.03 8.58 -2.29
CA THR A 21 4.25 8.24 -3.03
C THR A 21 4.42 6.73 -3.16
N ALA A 22 4.22 5.99 -2.07
CA ALA A 22 4.25 4.53 -2.08
C ALA A 22 3.19 3.94 -3.03
N GLY A 23 1.98 4.49 -3.04
CA GLY A 23 0.91 4.07 -3.95
C GLY A 23 1.25 4.29 -5.42
N VAL A 24 1.82 5.45 -5.77
CA VAL A 24 2.27 5.73 -7.14
C VAL A 24 3.38 4.78 -7.56
N LEU A 25 4.39 4.57 -6.71
CA LEU A 25 5.48 3.64 -7.00
C LEU A 25 4.94 2.22 -7.21
N ALA A 26 4.05 1.74 -6.34
CA ALA A 26 3.40 0.45 -6.50
C ALA A 26 2.64 0.33 -7.85
N GLY A 27 1.95 1.39 -8.29
CA GLY A 27 1.27 1.44 -9.59
C GLY A 27 2.23 1.39 -10.78
N VAL A 28 3.35 2.13 -10.71
CA VAL A 28 4.39 2.11 -11.75
C VAL A 28 5.00 0.71 -11.88
N PHE A 29 5.36 0.09 -10.74
CA PHE A 29 5.90 -1.27 -10.74
C PHE A 29 4.86 -2.30 -11.23
N GLY A 30 3.59 -2.17 -10.84
CA GLY A 30 2.52 -3.04 -11.29
C GLY A 30 2.31 -3.00 -12.81
N THR A 31 2.38 -1.79 -13.39
CA THR A 31 2.28 -1.60 -14.85
C THR A 31 3.48 -2.21 -15.57
N ALA A 32 4.70 -1.97 -15.08
CA ALA A 32 5.92 -2.53 -15.64
C ALA A 32 5.94 -4.06 -15.58
N ALA A 33 5.57 -4.64 -14.42
CA ALA A 33 5.49 -6.08 -14.23
C ALA A 33 4.45 -6.73 -15.16
N THR A 34 3.27 -6.11 -15.29
CA THR A 34 2.23 -6.57 -16.23
C THR A 34 2.73 -6.55 -17.67
N GLY A 35 3.38 -5.45 -18.08
CA GLY A 35 3.98 -5.34 -19.41
C GLY A 35 5.05 -6.40 -19.69
N TYR A 36 5.91 -6.68 -18.70
CA TYR A 36 6.93 -7.73 -18.81
C TYR A 36 6.31 -9.13 -18.94
N ILE A 37 5.29 -9.43 -18.14
CA ILE A 37 4.57 -10.71 -18.20
C ILE A 37 3.91 -10.89 -19.56
N LEU A 38 3.25 -9.87 -20.11
CA LEU A 38 2.59 -9.99 -21.41
C LEU A 38 3.57 -10.15 -22.58
N GLN A 39 4.82 -9.70 -22.45
CA GLN A 39 5.84 -9.93 -23.46
C GLN A 39 6.34 -11.39 -23.50
N HIS A 40 6.22 -12.14 -22.40
CA HIS A 40 6.81 -13.48 -22.24
C HIS A 40 5.80 -14.58 -21.90
N GLY A 41 4.55 -14.22 -21.58
CA GLY A 41 3.53 -15.10 -21.02
C GLY A 41 2.12 -14.74 -21.47
N SER A 42 1.11 -15.13 -20.68
CA SER A 42 -0.31 -14.96 -21.01
C SER A 42 -1.02 -14.02 -20.04
N TRP A 43 -2.21 -13.56 -20.42
CA TRP A 43 -3.10 -12.82 -19.53
C TRP A 43 -3.49 -13.61 -18.27
N ASP A 44 -3.49 -14.94 -18.33
CA ASP A 44 -3.69 -15.81 -17.16
C ASP A 44 -2.63 -15.56 -16.07
N ASP A 45 -1.38 -15.31 -16.47
CA ASP A 45 -0.28 -15.04 -15.53
C ASP A 45 -0.42 -13.65 -14.87
N VAL A 46 -0.97 -12.68 -15.58
CA VAL A 46 -1.31 -11.34 -15.03
C VAL A 46 -2.39 -11.46 -13.95
N PHE A 47 -3.42 -12.28 -14.19
CA PHE A 47 -4.45 -12.52 -13.19
C PHE A 47 -3.91 -13.27 -11.97
N LYS A 48 -3.06 -14.28 -12.17
CA LYS A 48 -2.37 -14.97 -11.06
C LYS A 48 -1.51 -14.02 -10.23
N LEU A 49 -0.77 -13.11 -10.87
CA LEU A 49 0.00 -12.07 -10.17
C LEU A 49 -0.93 -11.17 -9.34
N SER A 50 -2.04 -10.71 -9.92
CA SER A 50 -3.00 -9.84 -9.25
C SER A 50 -3.60 -10.52 -8.01
N VAL A 51 -4.05 -11.78 -8.14
CA VAL A 51 -4.57 -12.58 -7.02
C VAL A 51 -3.50 -12.75 -5.94
N THR A 52 -2.26 -13.05 -6.32
CA THR A 52 -1.15 -13.21 -5.38
C THR A 52 -0.89 -11.91 -4.60
N LEU A 53 -0.87 -10.76 -5.28
CA LEU A 53 -0.70 -9.46 -4.64
C LEU A 53 -1.84 -9.16 -3.64
N TYR A 54 -3.09 -9.44 -4.01
CA TYR A 54 -4.22 -9.27 -3.10
C TYR A 54 -4.14 -10.19 -1.87
N LEU A 55 -3.75 -11.46 -2.05
CA LEU A 55 -3.58 -12.38 -0.94
C LEU A 55 -2.46 -11.93 0.00
N VAL A 56 -1.29 -11.54 -0.54
CA VAL A 56 -0.18 -11.02 0.25
C VAL A 56 -0.59 -9.77 1.01
N GLY A 57 -1.27 -8.82 0.34
CA GLY A 57 -1.80 -7.62 0.98
C GLY A 57 -2.79 -7.94 2.10
N THR A 58 -3.66 -8.93 1.89
CA THR A 58 -4.61 -9.40 2.91
C THR A 58 -3.89 -10.01 4.11
N VAL A 59 -2.86 -10.81 3.89
CA VAL A 59 -2.06 -11.40 4.98
C VAL A 59 -1.35 -10.31 5.77
N ILE A 60 -0.66 -9.38 5.10
CA ILE A 60 0.01 -8.25 5.76
C ILE A 60 -1.01 -7.44 6.56
N TRP A 61 -2.16 -7.13 5.98
CA TRP A 61 -3.22 -6.41 6.67
C TRP A 61 -3.68 -7.15 7.93
N ASN A 62 -3.94 -8.45 7.84
CA ASN A 62 -4.37 -9.25 9.00
C ASN A 62 -3.31 -9.35 10.09
N LEU A 63 -2.03 -9.33 9.74
CA LEU A 63 -0.93 -9.44 10.72
C LEU A 63 -0.63 -8.12 11.43
N PHE A 64 -0.74 -6.98 10.73
CA PHE A 64 -0.24 -5.69 11.22
C PHE A 64 -1.36 -4.67 11.52
N SER A 65 -2.58 -4.86 11.05
CA SER A 65 -3.70 -3.97 11.36
C SER A 65 -4.21 -4.25 12.77
N THR A 66 -3.76 -3.46 13.74
CA THR A 66 -4.25 -3.52 15.13
C THR A 66 -5.56 -2.74 15.24
N GLY A 67 -6.66 -3.45 15.51
CA GLY A 67 -7.99 -2.89 15.71
C GLY A 67 -8.28 -2.47 17.16
N GLU A 68 -7.35 -1.76 17.83
CA GLU A 68 -7.70 -1.15 19.13
C GLU A 68 -8.89 -0.21 18.93
N LYS A 69 -9.94 -0.36 19.74
CA LYS A 69 -11.04 0.61 19.80
C LYS A 69 -10.46 1.96 20.21
N ILE A 70 -10.34 2.89 19.26
CA ILE A 70 -9.83 4.24 19.51
C ILE A 70 -10.90 5.12 20.17
N ILE A 71 -12.19 4.73 20.08
CA ILE A 71 -13.34 5.45 20.64
C ILE A 71 -14.32 4.42 21.22
N ASP A 72 -14.79 4.66 22.45
CA ASP A 72 -16.02 4.06 22.98
C ASP A 72 -17.21 5.00 22.73
#